data_AF-A0A847JLX6-F1
#
_entry.id   AF-A0A847JLX6-F1
#
_cell.length_a   1.000
_cell.length_b   1.000
_cell.length_c   1.000
_cell.angle_alpha   90.00
_cell.angle_beta   90.00
_cell.angle_gamma   90.00
#
_symmetry.space_group_name_H-M   'P 1'
#
loop_
_entity.id
_entity.type
_entity.pdbx_description
1 polymer ?
#
loop_
_entity_poly.entity_id
_entity_poly.type
_entity_poly.pdbx_seq_one_letter_code
_entity_poly.pdbx_strand_id
1 'polypeptide(L)'
;MSRTTILNYLSILEATHLVYVVRPYHGGNTKEIVATPCVYGFDTGFVAWAQGLHEIPPKEKGFMWEHLVLNEIAAVTQHKDIMHWRDKQGHEVDFVIEGEGKAPLAIEAKWNADAFDPDGLQACSQYLSGANIQSSMPDIVDILWFEKRYQTAFR
;
A
#
# COMPACT_ATOMS: atom_id res chain seq x y z
N MET A 1 15.39 -15.35 -18.94
CA MET A 1 14.96 -14.01 -19.40
C MET A 1 15.93 -12.97 -18.85
N SER A 2 16.21 -11.89 -19.58
CA SER A 2 17.11 -10.82 -19.10
C SER A 2 16.37 -9.88 -18.15
N ARG A 3 17.10 -9.19 -17.24
CA ARG A 3 16.54 -8.15 -16.36
C ARG A 3 15.80 -7.07 -17.17
N THR A 4 16.39 -6.66 -18.29
CA THR A 4 15.81 -5.68 -19.22
C THR A 4 14.45 -6.15 -19.76
N THR A 5 14.33 -7.43 -20.10
CA THR A 5 13.07 -8.01 -20.59
C THR A 5 11.97 -7.94 -19.52
N ILE A 6 12.29 -8.27 -18.27
CA ILE A 6 11.33 -8.24 -17.15
C ILE A 6 10.85 -6.82 -16.90
N LEU A 7 11.77 -5.84 -16.86
CA LEU A 7 11.42 -4.44 -16.62
C LEU A 7 10.58 -3.86 -17.77
N ASN A 8 10.85 -4.24 -19.01
CA ASN A 8 10.03 -3.83 -20.15
C ASN A 8 8.60 -4.38 -20.05
N TYR A 9 8.43 -5.67 -19.68
CA TYR A 9 7.10 -6.21 -19.47
C TYR A 9 6.39 -5.55 -18.30
N LEU A 10 7.09 -5.30 -17.19
CA LEU A 10 6.50 -4.62 -16.05
C LEU A 10 6.03 -3.21 -16.42
N SER A 11 6.81 -2.45 -17.20
CA SER A 11 6.40 -1.12 -17.64
C SER A 11 5.17 -1.15 -18.56
N ILE A 12 5.06 -2.18 -19.42
CA ILE A 12 3.88 -2.35 -20.28
C ILE A 12 2.65 -2.68 -19.43
N LEU A 13 2.77 -3.57 -18.46
CA LEU A 13 1.68 -3.93 -17.56
C LEU A 13 1.24 -2.74 -16.68
N GLU A 14 2.19 -1.94 -16.19
CA GLU A 14 1.92 -0.73 -15.40
C GLU A 14 1.22 0.33 -16.26
N ALA A 15 1.70 0.58 -17.48
CA ALA A 15 1.09 1.53 -18.42
C ALA A 15 -0.30 1.11 -18.92
N THR A 16 -0.63 -0.18 -18.84
CA THR A 16 -1.94 -0.72 -19.20
C THR A 16 -2.85 -0.93 -17.98
N HIS A 17 -2.41 -0.49 -16.79
CA HIS A 17 -3.13 -0.66 -15.52
C HIS A 17 -3.44 -2.12 -15.16
N LEU A 18 -2.72 -3.09 -15.73
CA LEU A 18 -2.86 -4.52 -15.40
C LEU A 18 -2.14 -4.88 -14.10
N VAL A 19 -1.13 -4.08 -13.74
CA VAL A 19 -0.45 -4.18 -12.46
C VAL A 19 -0.25 -2.79 -11.87
N TYR A 20 -0.17 -2.75 -10.55
CA TYR A 20 0.19 -1.58 -9.78
C TYR A 20 1.53 -1.81 -9.09
N VAL A 21 2.51 -0.93 -9.35
CA VAL A 21 3.84 -1.04 -8.74
C VAL A 21 3.94 -0.05 -7.58
N VAL A 22 3.83 -0.56 -6.36
CA VAL A 22 4.00 0.23 -5.13
C VAL A 22 5.50 0.41 -4.89
N ARG A 23 5.97 1.65 -5.00
CA ARG A 23 7.40 1.97 -4.87
C ARG A 23 7.71 2.39 -3.44
N PRO A 24 8.97 2.23 -2.98
CA PRO A 24 9.33 2.70 -1.65
C PRO A 24 9.21 4.22 -1.56
N TYR A 25 8.70 4.71 -0.45
CA TYR A 25 8.60 6.12 -0.12
C TYR A 25 9.96 6.68 0.27
N HIS A 26 10.42 7.72 -0.41
CA HIS A 26 11.70 8.40 -0.14
C HIS A 26 11.46 9.85 0.28
N GLY A 27 11.39 10.11 1.59
CA GLY A 27 11.07 11.44 2.15
C GLY A 27 12.18 12.49 2.04
N GLY A 28 12.93 12.52 0.95
CA GLY A 28 14.01 13.49 0.69
C GLY A 28 15.29 13.33 1.53
N ASN A 29 15.28 12.50 2.58
CA ASN A 29 16.44 12.22 3.41
C ASN A 29 17.30 11.08 2.83
N THR A 30 18.62 11.25 2.79
CA THR A 30 19.65 10.27 2.38
C THR A 30 19.75 9.03 3.27
N LYS A 31 18.84 8.84 4.23
CA LYS A 31 18.69 7.57 4.96
C LYS A 31 18.10 6.55 3.99
N GLU A 32 19.04 5.89 3.32
CA GLU A 32 18.93 4.85 2.33
C GLU A 32 17.85 3.81 2.68
N ILE A 33 16.78 3.85 1.90
CA ILE A 33 15.70 2.86 1.89
C ILE A 33 16.18 1.66 1.09
N VAL A 34 16.05 0.46 1.67
CA VAL A 34 16.54 -0.81 1.10
C VAL A 34 15.38 -1.65 0.53
N ALA A 35 14.23 -1.03 0.30
CA ALA A 35 13.03 -1.76 -0.08
C ALA A 35 12.93 -1.90 -1.61
N THR A 36 12.57 -3.11 -2.07
CA THR A 36 12.28 -3.37 -3.48
C THR A 36 10.81 -3.03 -3.75
N PRO A 37 10.46 -2.47 -4.92
CA PRO A 37 9.06 -2.24 -5.25
C PRO A 37 8.21 -3.51 -5.14
N CYS A 38 7.00 -3.36 -4.61
CA CYS A 38 5.99 -4.42 -4.57
C CYS A 38 5.07 -4.31 -5.80
N VAL A 39 4.61 -5.44 -6.33
CA VAL A 39 3.77 -5.48 -7.54
C VAL A 39 2.47 -6.20 -7.22
N TYR A 40 1.37 -5.50 -7.47
CA TYR A 40 0.01 -6.00 -7.28
C TYR A 40 -0.69 -6.13 -8.65
N GLY A 41 -1.60 -7.09 -8.78
CA GLY A 41 -2.50 -7.14 -9.94
C GLY A 41 -3.51 -6.00 -9.91
N PHE A 42 -4.25 -5.80 -11.00
CA PHE A 42 -5.28 -4.77 -11.05
C PHE A 42 -6.51 -5.06 -10.16
N ASP A 43 -6.80 -6.33 -9.86
CA ASP A 43 -7.84 -6.72 -8.91
C ASP A 43 -7.53 -8.07 -8.21
N THR A 44 -8.10 -8.27 -7.02
CA THR A 44 -7.89 -9.46 -6.18
C THR A 44 -8.52 -10.72 -6.76
N GLY A 45 -9.64 -10.59 -7.48
CA GLY A 45 -10.34 -11.69 -8.15
C GLY A 45 -9.55 -12.24 -9.34
N PHE A 46 -8.93 -11.38 -10.15
CA PHE A 46 -7.99 -11.83 -11.19
C PHE A 46 -6.79 -12.54 -10.60
N VAL A 47 -6.19 -12.01 -9.53
CA VAL A 47 -5.05 -12.66 -8.85
C VAL A 47 -5.46 -14.02 -8.30
N ALA A 48 -6.60 -14.11 -7.61
CA ALA A 48 -7.14 -15.36 -7.10
C ALA A 48 -7.38 -16.38 -8.23
N TRP A 49 -8.02 -15.97 -9.32
CA TRP A 49 -8.25 -16.84 -10.48
C TRP A 49 -6.93 -17.31 -11.13
N ALA A 50 -5.97 -16.41 -11.33
CA ALA A 50 -4.67 -16.73 -11.91
C ALA A 50 -3.86 -17.69 -11.04
N GLN A 51 -4.08 -17.66 -9.72
CA GLN A 51 -3.50 -18.60 -8.76
C GLN A 51 -4.31 -19.91 -8.61
N GLY A 52 -5.47 -20.03 -9.28
CA GLY A 52 -6.36 -21.18 -9.15
C GLY A 52 -7.07 -21.26 -7.79
N LEU A 53 -7.21 -20.13 -7.10
CA LEU A 53 -7.89 -20.04 -5.81
C LEU A 53 -9.41 -19.92 -6.02
N HIS A 54 -10.13 -20.98 -5.65
CA HIS A 54 -11.60 -20.95 -5.57
C HIS A 54 -12.10 -20.42 -4.22
N GLU A 55 -11.26 -20.55 -3.18
CA GLU A 55 -11.45 -19.97 -1.85
C GLU A 55 -10.10 -19.41 -1.39
N ILE A 56 -10.11 -18.31 -0.63
CA ILE A 56 -8.87 -17.69 -0.12
C ILE A 56 -8.45 -18.41 1.18
N PRO A 57 -7.36 -19.20 1.16
CA PRO A 57 -6.91 -19.91 2.35
C PRO A 57 -6.36 -18.91 3.38
N PRO A 58 -6.37 -19.25 4.68
CA PRO A 58 -5.97 -18.33 5.75
C PRO A 58 -4.63 -17.63 5.53
N LYS A 59 -3.64 -18.33 4.97
CA LYS A 59 -2.30 -17.80 4.68
C LYS A 59 -2.28 -16.67 3.64
N GLU A 60 -3.23 -16.64 2.72
CA GLU A 60 -3.30 -15.63 1.65
C GLU A 60 -4.21 -14.45 2.04
N LYS A 61 -4.98 -14.56 3.13
CA LYS A 61 -5.95 -13.53 3.54
C LYS A 61 -5.29 -12.19 3.86
N GLY A 62 -4.08 -12.20 4.45
CA GLY A 62 -3.32 -10.98 4.73
C GLY A 62 -2.99 -10.22 3.44
N PHE A 63 -2.31 -10.90 2.51
CA PHE A 63 -1.97 -10.32 1.21
C PHE A 63 -3.20 -9.87 0.41
N MET A 64 -4.25 -10.69 0.37
CA MET A 64 -5.49 -10.34 -0.35
C MET A 64 -6.19 -9.13 0.30
N TRP A 65 -6.09 -8.98 1.62
CA TRP A 65 -6.60 -7.82 2.35
C TRP A 65 -5.81 -6.55 2.03
N GLU A 66 -4.48 -6.61 2.11
CA GLU A 66 -3.60 -5.51 1.71
C GLU A 66 -3.85 -5.08 0.25
N HIS A 67 -4.01 -6.05 -0.67
CA HIS A 67 -4.34 -5.77 -2.08
C HIS A 67 -5.73 -5.15 -2.23
N LEU A 68 -6.73 -5.61 -1.48
CA LEU A 68 -8.06 -4.98 -1.50
C LEU A 68 -7.99 -3.53 -1.02
N VAL A 69 -7.28 -3.26 0.08
CA VAL A 69 -7.06 -1.90 0.60
C VAL A 69 -6.34 -1.02 -0.43
N LEU A 70 -5.32 -1.56 -1.12
CA LEU A 70 -4.66 -0.86 -2.22
C LEU A 70 -5.63 -0.46 -3.33
N ASN A 71 -6.53 -1.36 -3.75
CA ASN A 71 -7.51 -1.07 -4.80
C ASN A 71 -8.46 0.06 -4.40
N GLU A 72 -8.90 0.09 -3.14
CA GLU A 72 -9.75 1.17 -2.61
C GLU A 72 -9.01 2.50 -2.55
N ILE A 73 -7.77 2.51 -2.04
CA ILE A 73 -6.93 3.71 -2.02
C ILE A 73 -6.75 4.21 -3.47
N ALA A 74 -6.38 3.33 -4.39
CA ALA A 74 -6.15 3.68 -5.79
C ALA A 74 -7.40 4.24 -6.48
N ALA A 75 -8.59 3.73 -6.15
CA ALA A 75 -9.85 4.27 -6.66
C ALA A 75 -10.08 5.73 -6.18
N VAL A 76 -9.74 6.04 -4.93
CA VAL A 76 -9.91 7.39 -4.36
C VAL A 76 -8.81 8.35 -4.81
N THR A 77 -7.54 7.91 -4.83
CA THR A 77 -6.40 8.76 -5.19
C THR A 77 -6.15 8.84 -6.70
N GLN A 78 -6.93 8.11 -7.50
CA GLN A 78 -6.73 7.98 -8.94
C GLN A 78 -5.32 7.47 -9.26
N HIS A 79 -4.89 6.44 -8.53
CA HIS A 79 -3.60 5.78 -8.68
C HIS A 79 -2.35 6.63 -8.36
N LYS A 80 -2.52 7.85 -7.84
CA LYS A 80 -1.41 8.75 -7.52
C LYS A 80 -0.82 8.47 -6.15
N ASP A 81 0.51 8.53 -6.08
CA ASP A 81 1.33 8.69 -4.89
C ASP A 81 1.13 7.65 -3.78
N ILE A 82 0.79 6.40 -4.15
CA ILE A 82 0.76 5.27 -3.21
C ILE A 82 2.13 4.60 -3.19
N MET A 83 2.79 4.67 -2.05
CA MET A 83 4.11 4.11 -1.81
C MET A 83 4.06 3.16 -0.62
N HIS A 84 5.16 2.45 -0.33
CA HIS A 84 5.31 1.70 0.92
C HIS A 84 6.55 2.19 1.66
N TRP A 85 6.65 1.97 2.96
CA TRP A 85 7.83 2.42 3.71
C TRP A 85 8.46 1.28 4.48
N ARG A 86 9.80 1.25 4.47
CA ARG A 86 10.59 0.31 5.27
C ARG A 86 11.92 0.94 5.63
N ASP A 87 12.33 0.78 6.87
CA ASP A 87 13.64 1.23 7.34
C ASP A 87 14.67 0.09 7.45
N LYS A 88 15.91 0.43 7.82
CA LYS A 88 17.01 -0.54 8.03
C LYS A 88 16.86 -1.39 9.29
N GLN A 89 16.02 -0.97 10.23
CA GLN A 89 15.76 -1.71 11.47
C GLN A 89 14.67 -2.78 11.27
N GLY A 90 13.99 -2.74 10.13
CA GLY A 90 12.98 -3.72 9.73
C GLY A 90 11.55 -3.27 10.03
N HIS A 91 11.34 -2.02 10.45
CA HIS A 91 10.00 -1.45 10.56
C HIS A 91 9.42 -1.28 9.16
N GLU A 92 8.15 -1.64 9.00
CA GLU A 92 7.42 -1.59 7.74
C GLU A 92 6.09 -0.86 7.93
N VAL A 93 5.63 -0.21 6.86
CA VAL A 93 4.28 0.31 6.71
C VAL A 93 3.81 -0.03 5.30
N ASP A 94 2.63 -0.65 5.21
CA ASP A 94 2.09 -1.19 3.97
C ASP A 94 1.89 -0.11 2.90
N PHE A 95 1.25 1.01 3.28
CA PHE A 95 1.03 2.14 2.37
C PHE A 95 1.35 3.50 2.98
N VAL A 96 1.98 4.36 2.19
CA VAL A 96 2.21 5.78 2.48
C VAL A 96 1.66 6.59 1.31
N ILE A 97 0.80 7.56 1.59
CA ILE A 97 0.16 8.42 0.60
C ILE A 97 0.62 9.85 0.83
N GLU A 98 1.23 10.47 -0.18
CA GLU A 98 1.55 11.90 -0.13
C GLU A 98 0.29 12.74 -0.33
N GLY A 99 0.10 13.74 0.52
CA GLY A 99 -0.92 14.76 0.33
C GLY A 99 -0.31 16.03 -0.23
N GLU A 100 -1.02 16.74 -1.11
CA GLU A 100 -0.57 18.04 -1.63
C GLU A 100 -0.32 19.04 -0.48
N GLY A 101 0.95 19.31 -0.19
CA GLY A 101 1.38 20.24 0.86
C GLY A 101 1.01 19.83 2.30
N LYS A 102 0.65 18.57 2.52
CA LYS A 102 0.23 18.02 3.82
C LYS A 102 1.17 16.92 4.28
N ALA A 103 1.14 16.63 5.57
CA ALA A 103 1.88 15.50 6.09
C ALA A 103 1.38 14.20 5.43
N PRO A 104 2.27 13.29 5.03
CA PRO A 104 1.86 12.02 4.42
C PRO A 104 0.95 11.21 5.35
N LEU A 105 0.10 10.38 4.76
CA LEU A 105 -0.75 9.44 5.47
C LEU A 105 -0.11 8.06 5.44
N ALA A 106 0.18 7.49 6.61
CA ALA A 106 0.67 6.12 6.77
C ALA A 106 -0.49 5.18 7.09
N ILE A 107 -0.58 4.06 6.38
CA ILE A 107 -1.64 3.07 6.49
C ILE A 107 -1.04 1.68 6.68
N GLU A 108 -1.47 1.00 7.74
CA GLU A 108 -1.24 -0.42 7.95
C GLU A 108 -2.52 -1.21 7.65
N ALA A 109 -2.42 -2.28 6.88
CA ALA A 109 -3.54 -3.13 6.49
C ALA A 109 -3.38 -4.52 7.07
N LYS A 110 -4.20 -4.87 8.07
CA LYS A 110 -4.18 -6.19 8.70
C LYS A 110 -5.52 -6.90 8.58
N TRP A 111 -5.48 -8.13 8.08
CA TRP A 111 -6.65 -9.02 8.07
C TRP A 111 -7.15 -9.34 9.48
N ASN A 112 -6.28 -9.41 10.48
CA ASN A 112 -6.66 -9.65 11.87
C ASN A 112 -6.26 -8.46 12.73
N ALA A 113 -7.23 -7.88 13.43
CA ALA A 113 -7.01 -6.76 14.35
C ALA A 113 -6.03 -7.10 15.47
N ASP A 114 -6.05 -8.34 15.99
CA ASP A 114 -5.16 -8.78 17.07
C ASP A 114 -3.70 -8.90 16.60
N ALA A 115 -3.45 -8.92 15.29
CA ALA A 115 -2.11 -8.96 14.70
C ALA A 115 -1.55 -7.55 14.41
N PHE A 116 -2.27 -6.50 14.79
CA PHE A 116 -1.82 -5.13 14.62
C PHE A 116 -0.66 -4.80 15.57
N ASP A 117 0.43 -4.31 15.01
CA ASP A 117 1.61 -3.81 15.72
C ASP A 117 1.83 -2.33 15.38
N PRO A 118 1.77 -1.41 16.37
CA PRO A 118 1.92 0.01 16.11
C PRO A 118 3.36 0.46 15.86
N ASP A 119 4.38 -0.36 16.13
CA ASP A 119 5.78 0.06 16.10
C ASP A 119 6.20 0.59 14.71
N GLY A 120 5.76 -0.08 13.64
CA GLY A 120 6.01 0.35 12.26
C GLY A 120 5.47 1.74 11.96
N LEU A 121 4.21 1.99 12.33
CA LEU A 121 3.55 3.28 12.15
C LEU A 121 4.17 4.38 13.01
N GLN A 122 4.58 4.07 14.25
CA GLN A 122 5.25 5.03 15.12
C GLN A 122 6.61 5.43 14.55
N ALA A 123 7.42 4.46 14.12
CA ALA A 123 8.72 4.71 13.49
C ALA A 123 8.57 5.52 12.20
N CYS A 124 7.56 5.18 11.38
CA CYS A 124 7.25 5.90 10.15
C CYS A 124 6.85 7.35 10.44
N SER A 125 5.98 7.61 11.43
CA SER A 125 5.57 8.98 11.76
C SER A 125 6.72 9.85 12.24
N GLN A 126 7.65 9.27 13.03
CA GLN A 126 8.89 9.94 13.42
C GLN A 126 9.79 10.25 12.22
N TYR A 127 9.90 9.32 11.26
CA TYR A 127 10.66 9.53 10.03
C TYR A 127 10.05 10.65 9.16
N LEU A 128 8.72 10.72 9.09
CA LEU A 128 7.97 11.63 8.22
C LEU A 128 7.71 13.02 8.83
N SER A 129 8.26 13.33 10.02
CA SER A 129 8.12 14.64 10.68
C SER A 129 6.66 15.13 10.80
N GLY A 130 5.74 14.24 11.18
CA GLY A 130 4.32 14.61 11.42
C GLY A 130 3.28 13.89 10.55
N ALA A 131 3.61 12.73 9.96
CA ALA A 131 2.63 11.93 9.22
C ALA A 131 1.43 11.56 10.11
N ASN A 132 0.24 11.64 9.51
CA ASN A 132 -0.98 11.12 10.13
C ASN A 132 -0.94 9.58 10.04
N ILE A 133 -1.23 8.92 11.16
CA ILE A 133 -1.24 7.46 11.26
C ILE A 133 -2.69 6.97 11.15
N GLN A 134 -2.92 5.97 10.30
CA GLN A 134 -4.20 5.27 10.19
C GLN A 134 -3.99 3.75 10.11
N SER A 135 -4.83 2.98 10.77
CA SER A 135 -4.96 1.53 10.54
C SER A 135 -6.21 1.25 9.72
N SER A 136 -6.14 0.22 8.87
CA SER A 136 -7.29 -0.32 8.14
C SER A 136 -7.53 -1.77 8.57
N MET A 137 -8.76 -2.05 9.00
CA MET A 137 -9.22 -3.35 9.49
C MET A 137 -10.43 -3.84 8.66
N PRO A 138 -10.78 -5.14 8.72
CA PRO A 138 -11.82 -5.74 7.86
C PRO A 138 -13.24 -5.19 7.94
N ASP A 139 -13.51 -4.20 8.79
CA ASP A 139 -14.86 -3.68 8.96
C ASP A 139 -15.21 -2.68 7.85
N ILE A 140 -16.31 -2.94 7.13
CA ILE A 140 -16.88 -2.08 6.07
C ILE A 140 -17.04 -0.61 6.50
N VAL A 141 -17.13 -0.37 7.81
CA VAL A 141 -17.25 0.96 8.42
C VAL A 141 -15.96 1.78 8.25
N ASP A 142 -14.78 1.17 8.25
CA ASP A 142 -13.48 1.87 8.13
C ASP A 142 -13.25 2.39 6.71
N ILE A 143 -13.72 1.67 5.69
CA ILE A 143 -13.62 2.07 4.27
C ILE A 143 -14.49 3.30 3.99
N LEU A 144 -15.74 3.30 4.46
CA LEU A 144 -16.65 4.45 4.34
C LEU A 144 -16.18 5.66 5.16
N TRP A 145 -15.44 5.42 6.26
CA TRP A 145 -14.82 6.46 7.07
C TRP A 145 -13.64 7.11 6.34
N PHE A 146 -12.80 6.32 5.67
CA PHE A 146 -11.71 6.81 4.81
C PHE A 146 -12.23 7.69 3.67
N GLU A 147 -13.26 7.26 2.95
CA GLU A 147 -13.84 7.99 1.82
C GLU A 147 -14.39 9.37 2.24
N LYS A 148 -15.14 9.43 3.36
CA LYS A 148 -15.66 10.69 3.91
C LYS A 148 -14.54 11.64 4.35
N ARG A 149 -13.46 11.12 4.93
CA ARG A 149 -12.35 11.95 5.43
C ARG A 149 -11.44 12.41 4.31
N TYR A 150 -11.21 11.61 3.27
CA TYR A 150 -10.45 12.01 2.09
C TYR A 150 -11.17 13.14 1.33
N GLN A 151 -12.50 13.06 1.15
CA GLN A 151 -13.27 14.14 0.54
C GLN A 151 -13.26 15.44 1.37
N THR A 152 -13.13 15.35 2.69
CA THR A 152 -13.13 16.52 3.58
C THR A 152 -11.73 17.09 3.81
N ALA A 153 -10.69 16.26 3.72
CA ALA A 153 -9.31 16.63 4.01
C ALA A 153 -8.61 17.37 2.85
N PHE A 154 -9.21 17.50 1.66
CA PHE A 154 -8.61 18.13 0.47
C PHE A 154 -9.49 19.21 -0.19
N ARG A 155 -10.30 19.94 0.61
CA ARG A 155 -10.78 21.28 0.24
C ARG A 155 -9.85 22.36 0.79
#